data_AF-A0A382TME3-F1
#
_entry.id   AF-A0A382TME3-F1
#
_cell.length_a   1.000
_cell.length_b   1.000
_cell.length_c   1.000
_cell.angle_alpha   90.00
_cell.angle_beta   90.00
_cell.angle_gamma   90.00
#
_symmetry.space_group_name_H-M   'P 1'
#
loop_
_entity.id
_entity.type
_entity.pdbx_description
1 polymer ?
#
loop_
_entity_poly.entity_id
_entity_poly.type
_entity_poly.pdbx_seq_one_letter_code
_entity_poly.pdbx_strand_id
1 'polypeptide(L)'
;KVEAGIPEDDPRNPATIADNVGDNVGDVAGMGADLFESYAGSIIAPISLVAFALGLSAEQAAVGTNLSLLSFPLAIAFAGMIASIIGSFLVRGGESTDSRALSKALHAGTNVAMALTVVATLGIAYWLFGDNPAFDNPFGLAVAVIGGLVVGWALGKTAEFYTSDHFGPVKRIADQSLTGPATTILGGISAGMVSVAASVGLLVVGVGVAYWGGEMAFDSIGPLDGGIYGIAVAAIGMLATIGVVVSVDAYGPIADNAGGIAEMAELDPSVREVTDALDSLGNTTAAVAKGFAVGSAALTA
;
A
#
# COMPACT_ATOMS: atom_id res chain seq x y z
N LYS A 1 -4.37 -27.34 17.89
CA LYS A 1 -4.24 -26.29 18.93
C LYS A 1 -5.26 -26.40 20.07
N VAL A 2 -6.50 -25.93 19.96
CA VAL A 2 -7.41 -25.78 21.13
C VAL A 2 -8.00 -27.10 21.66
N GLU A 3 -8.55 -27.95 20.79
CA GLU A 3 -9.25 -29.17 21.24
C GLU A 3 -8.30 -30.35 21.46
N ALA A 4 -7.46 -30.64 20.47
CA ALA A 4 -6.55 -31.78 20.49
C ALA A 4 -5.18 -31.49 21.14
N GLY A 5 -4.88 -30.24 21.49
CA GLY A 5 -3.59 -29.86 22.09
C GLY A 5 -2.35 -30.06 21.21
N ILE A 6 -2.52 -30.41 19.93
CA ILE A 6 -1.42 -30.55 18.98
C ILE A 6 -0.90 -29.18 18.50
N PRO A 7 0.39 -29.09 18.10
CA PRO A 7 0.98 -27.90 17.47
C PRO A 7 0.15 -27.33 16.30
N GLU A 8 0.47 -26.07 15.95
CA GLU A 8 0.07 -25.47 14.68
C GLU A 8 0.77 -26.20 13.53
N ASP A 9 0.15 -26.31 12.35
CA ASP A 9 0.72 -27.02 11.18
C ASP A 9 1.13 -28.49 11.36
N ASP A 10 0.68 -29.12 12.44
CA ASP A 10 1.01 -30.52 12.72
C ASP A 10 0.52 -31.47 11.59
N PRO A 11 1.38 -32.38 11.08
CA PRO A 11 1.05 -33.25 9.95
C PRO A 11 -0.08 -34.25 10.24
N ARG A 12 -0.47 -34.42 11.52
CA ARG A 12 -1.62 -35.26 11.92
C ARG A 12 -2.96 -34.56 11.70
N ASN A 13 -2.97 -33.24 11.53
CA ASN A 13 -4.19 -32.48 11.25
C ASN A 13 -4.48 -32.50 9.73
N PRO A 14 -5.60 -33.09 9.28
CA PRO A 14 -5.90 -33.20 7.84
C PRO A 14 -6.19 -31.86 7.17
N ALA A 15 -6.33 -30.76 7.93
CA ALA A 15 -6.58 -29.44 7.39
C ALA A 15 -5.32 -28.66 6.98
N THR A 16 -4.12 -29.05 7.43
CA THR A 16 -2.89 -28.24 7.25
C THR A 16 -2.49 -28.04 5.80
N ILE A 17 -2.68 -29.06 4.96
CA ILE A 17 -2.45 -28.94 3.51
C ILE A 17 -3.42 -27.92 2.90
N ALA A 18 -4.69 -27.92 3.32
CA ALA A 18 -5.67 -26.97 2.80
C ALA A 18 -5.38 -25.54 3.29
N ASP A 19 -4.86 -25.40 4.51
CA ASP A 19 -4.42 -24.13 5.11
C ASP A 19 -3.29 -23.50 4.28
N ASN A 20 -2.19 -24.25 4.08
CA ASN A 20 -1.02 -23.80 3.33
C ASN A 20 -1.36 -23.52 1.85
N VAL A 21 -2.21 -24.35 1.23
CA VAL A 21 -2.75 -24.05 -0.12
C VAL A 21 -3.60 -22.78 -0.10
N GLY A 22 -4.36 -22.54 0.97
CA GLY A 22 -5.17 -21.36 1.22
C GLY A 22 -4.36 -20.07 1.15
N ASP A 23 -3.19 -20.01 1.79
CA ASP A 23 -2.36 -18.79 1.78
C ASP A 23 -1.88 -18.45 0.36
N ASN A 24 -1.55 -19.47 -0.44
CA ASN A 24 -1.16 -19.26 -1.83
C ASN A 24 -2.34 -18.79 -2.71
N VAL A 25 -3.54 -19.34 -2.48
CA VAL A 25 -4.72 -19.02 -3.28
C VAL A 25 -5.34 -17.67 -2.88
N GLY A 26 -5.48 -17.42 -1.58
CA GLY A 26 -6.06 -16.20 -1.04
C GLY A 26 -5.03 -15.08 -0.93
N ASP A 27 -4.02 -15.30 -0.10
CA ASP A 27 -3.13 -14.24 0.36
C ASP A 27 -2.04 -13.90 -0.65
N VAL A 28 -1.78 -14.75 -1.65
CA VAL A 28 -0.91 -14.42 -2.80
C VAL A 28 -1.74 -14.09 -4.04
N ALA A 29 -2.50 -15.05 -4.59
CA ALA A 29 -3.18 -14.84 -5.86
C ALA A 29 -4.34 -13.83 -5.76
N GLY A 30 -5.15 -13.92 -4.71
CA GLY A 30 -6.25 -12.98 -4.46
C GLY A 30 -5.74 -11.56 -4.19
N MET A 31 -4.78 -11.42 -3.28
CA MET A 31 -4.15 -10.12 -2.97
C MET A 31 -3.46 -9.50 -4.19
N GLY A 32 -2.74 -10.30 -4.99
CA GLY A 32 -2.11 -9.82 -6.22
C GLY A 32 -3.13 -9.26 -7.23
N ALA A 33 -4.29 -9.91 -7.37
CA ALA A 33 -5.37 -9.43 -8.23
C ALA A 33 -6.04 -8.16 -7.68
N ASP A 34 -6.26 -8.06 -6.37
CA ASP A 34 -6.84 -6.89 -5.70
C ASP A 34 -5.97 -5.64 -5.90
N LEU A 35 -4.66 -5.77 -5.65
CA LEU A 35 -3.72 -4.66 -5.83
C LEU A 35 -3.50 -4.29 -7.30
N PHE A 36 -3.58 -5.27 -8.22
CA PHE A 36 -3.55 -4.99 -9.66
C PHE A 36 -4.77 -4.17 -10.09
N GLU A 37 -5.96 -4.53 -9.63
CA GLU A 37 -7.20 -3.79 -9.92
C GLU A 37 -7.12 -2.36 -9.38
N SER A 38 -6.71 -2.20 -8.12
CA SER A 38 -6.51 -0.88 -7.51
C SER A 38 -5.51 -0.02 -8.29
N TYR A 39 -4.39 -0.61 -8.72
CA TYR A 39 -3.37 0.08 -9.50
C TYR A 39 -3.89 0.50 -10.88
N ALA A 40 -4.54 -0.43 -11.62
CA ALA A 40 -5.13 -0.14 -12.91
C ALA A 40 -6.23 0.94 -12.80
N GLY A 41 -7.10 0.83 -11.80
CA GLY A 41 -8.16 1.78 -11.49
C GLY A 41 -7.61 3.18 -11.21
N SER A 42 -6.56 3.27 -10.38
CA SER A 42 -5.92 4.55 -10.08
C SER A 42 -5.36 5.25 -11.32
N ILE A 43 -4.86 4.49 -12.31
CA ILE A 43 -4.35 5.01 -13.60
C ILE A 43 -5.48 5.44 -14.52
N ILE A 44 -6.50 4.60 -14.65
CA ILE A 44 -7.59 4.81 -15.61
C ILE A 44 -8.50 5.96 -15.14
N ALA A 45 -8.76 6.11 -13.84
CA ALA A 45 -9.65 7.13 -13.29
C ALA A 45 -9.29 8.59 -13.71
N PRO A 46 -8.08 9.11 -13.49
CA PRO A 46 -7.70 10.46 -13.93
C PRO A 46 -7.72 10.62 -15.45
N ILE A 47 -7.38 9.55 -16.21
CA ILE A 47 -7.43 9.57 -17.69
C ILE A 47 -8.89 9.69 -18.15
N SER A 48 -9.78 8.87 -17.59
CA SER A 48 -11.21 8.91 -17.88
C SER A 48 -11.82 10.25 -17.49
N LEU A 49 -11.47 10.79 -16.32
CA LEU A 49 -11.92 12.12 -15.89
C LEU A 49 -11.59 13.18 -16.94
N VAL A 50 -10.33 13.26 -17.39
CA VAL A 50 -9.90 14.23 -18.41
C VAL A 50 -10.63 14.00 -19.73
N ALA A 51 -10.71 12.75 -20.20
CA ALA A 51 -11.34 12.42 -21.48
C ALA A 51 -12.84 12.80 -21.51
N PHE A 52 -13.58 12.48 -20.44
CA PHE A 52 -15.01 12.78 -20.35
C PHE A 52 -15.29 14.24 -20.03
N ALA A 53 -14.56 14.87 -19.10
CA ALA A 53 -14.77 16.27 -18.74
C ALA A 53 -14.52 17.21 -19.91
N LEU A 54 -13.50 16.94 -20.73
CA LEU A 54 -13.17 17.76 -21.88
C LEU A 54 -13.89 17.32 -23.18
N GLY A 55 -14.65 16.23 -23.14
CA GLY A 55 -15.38 15.69 -24.30
C GLY A 55 -14.46 15.34 -25.47
N LEU A 56 -13.27 14.78 -25.19
CA LEU A 56 -12.21 14.62 -26.19
C LEU A 56 -12.57 13.57 -27.25
N SER A 57 -12.44 13.95 -28.51
CA SER A 57 -12.28 13.00 -29.62
C SER A 57 -10.81 12.54 -29.74
N ALA A 58 -10.58 11.46 -30.50
CA ALA A 58 -9.22 10.92 -30.71
C ALA A 58 -8.23 11.95 -31.28
N GLU A 59 -8.70 12.84 -32.16
CA GLU A 59 -7.87 13.91 -32.76
C GLU A 59 -7.50 15.00 -31.74
N GLN A 60 -8.38 15.27 -30.77
CA GLN A 60 -8.18 16.30 -29.74
C GLN A 60 -7.31 15.81 -28.58
N ALA A 61 -7.20 14.49 -28.38
CA ALA A 61 -6.34 13.90 -27.36
C ALA A 61 -4.84 14.15 -27.61
N ALA A 62 -4.44 14.34 -28.88
CA ALA A 62 -3.06 14.59 -29.28
C ALA A 62 -2.62 16.07 -29.17
N VAL A 63 -3.51 16.97 -28.70
CA VAL A 63 -3.22 18.39 -28.53
C VAL A 63 -2.51 18.60 -27.18
N GLY A 64 -1.43 19.40 -27.18
CA GLY A 64 -0.43 19.51 -26.10
C GLY A 64 -0.96 19.40 -24.66
N THR A 65 -1.85 20.30 -24.24
CA THR A 65 -2.41 20.31 -22.88
C THR A 65 -3.14 19.01 -22.51
N ASN A 66 -3.95 18.49 -23.43
CA ASN A 66 -4.71 17.26 -23.22
C ASN A 66 -3.77 16.06 -23.11
N LEU A 67 -2.75 16.01 -23.97
CA LEU A 67 -1.75 14.94 -23.93
C LEU A 67 -0.97 14.95 -22.61
N SER A 68 -0.59 16.12 -22.09
CA SER A 68 0.06 16.24 -20.78
C SER A 68 -0.82 15.68 -19.65
N LEU A 69 -2.11 16.06 -19.61
CA LEU A 69 -3.05 15.59 -18.59
C LEU A 69 -3.34 14.07 -18.70
N LEU A 70 -3.45 13.52 -19.91
CA LEU A 70 -3.70 12.09 -20.12
C LEU A 70 -2.46 11.24 -19.84
N SER A 71 -1.26 11.75 -20.14
CA SER A 71 0.00 11.00 -19.96
C SER A 71 0.59 11.11 -18.56
N PHE A 72 0.25 12.14 -17.78
CA PHE A 72 0.76 12.34 -16.43
C PHE A 72 0.57 11.14 -15.49
N PRO A 73 -0.64 10.57 -15.29
CA PRO A 73 -0.81 9.40 -14.42
C PRO A 73 0.03 8.19 -14.89
N LEU A 74 0.17 7.98 -16.21
CA LEU A 74 1.01 6.93 -16.78
C LEU A 74 2.51 7.17 -16.49
N ALA A 75 2.96 8.41 -16.61
CA ALA A 75 4.35 8.78 -16.36
C ALA A 75 4.72 8.58 -14.88
N ILE A 76 3.84 8.97 -13.95
CA ILE A 76 4.04 8.74 -12.51
C ILE A 76 4.06 7.25 -12.20
N ALA A 77 3.10 6.48 -12.72
CA ALA A 77 3.04 5.03 -12.56
C ALA A 77 4.32 4.34 -13.07
N PHE A 78 4.81 4.73 -14.25
CA PHE A 78 6.05 4.21 -14.83
C PHE A 78 7.28 4.54 -13.96
N ALA A 79 7.42 5.81 -13.55
CA ALA A 79 8.52 6.24 -12.70
C ALA A 79 8.50 5.55 -11.33
N GLY A 80 7.32 5.40 -10.73
CA GLY A 80 7.12 4.70 -9.47
C GLY A 80 7.44 3.21 -9.54
N MET A 81 7.15 2.56 -10.68
CA MET A 81 7.55 1.17 -10.92
C MET A 81 9.07 1.03 -11.00
N ILE A 82 9.76 1.93 -11.72
CA ILE A 82 11.23 1.96 -11.75
C ILE A 82 11.80 2.19 -10.35
N ALA A 83 11.25 3.15 -9.61
CA ALA A 83 11.64 3.44 -8.24
C ALA A 83 11.45 2.22 -7.33
N SER A 84 10.37 1.46 -7.52
CA SER A 84 10.10 0.21 -6.79
C SER A 84 11.13 -0.87 -7.10
N ILE A 85 11.50 -1.04 -8.37
CA ILE A 85 12.55 -1.97 -8.80
C ILE A 85 13.90 -1.58 -8.18
N ILE A 86 14.25 -0.30 -8.18
CA ILE A 86 15.50 0.17 -7.55
C ILE A 86 15.45 -0.04 -6.03
N GLY A 87 14.31 0.28 -5.41
CA GLY A 87 14.10 0.11 -3.97
C GLY A 87 14.20 -1.35 -3.53
N SER A 88 13.72 -2.31 -4.32
CA SER A 88 13.79 -3.73 -3.97
C SER A 88 15.22 -4.25 -3.89
N PHE A 89 16.14 -3.77 -4.74
CA PHE A 89 17.58 -4.12 -4.66
C PHE A 89 18.28 -3.61 -3.38
N LEU A 90 17.64 -2.69 -2.65
CA LEU A 90 18.18 -2.16 -1.39
C LEU A 90 17.66 -2.90 -0.16
N VAL A 91 16.65 -3.76 -0.32
CA VAL A 91 16.22 -4.68 0.73
C VAL A 91 17.28 -5.76 0.87
N ARG A 92 17.95 -5.78 2.03
CA ARG A 92 19.01 -6.75 2.33
C ARG A 92 18.58 -7.66 3.47
N GLY A 93 18.67 -8.97 3.25
CA GLY A 93 18.56 -9.95 4.31
C GLY A 93 19.71 -9.81 5.31
N GLY A 94 19.42 -9.99 6.59
CA GLY A 94 20.40 -10.01 7.66
C GLY A 94 20.34 -11.34 8.43
N GLU A 95 21.35 -11.61 9.25
CA GLU A 95 21.42 -12.80 10.12
C GLU A 95 20.57 -12.67 11.39
N SER A 96 19.99 -11.49 11.62
CA SER A 96 19.18 -11.20 12.81
C SER A 96 17.77 -11.75 12.64
N THR A 97 17.26 -12.45 13.65
CA THR A 97 15.84 -12.82 13.79
C THR A 97 15.01 -11.76 14.50
N ASP A 98 15.62 -10.66 14.96
CA ASP A 98 14.90 -9.51 15.53
C ASP A 98 13.96 -8.90 14.48
N SER A 99 12.66 -8.99 14.72
CA SER A 99 11.60 -8.49 13.85
C SER A 99 11.72 -6.98 13.58
N ARG A 100 12.33 -6.19 14.48
CA ARG A 100 12.66 -4.78 14.20
C ARG A 100 13.72 -4.62 13.12
N ALA A 101 14.73 -5.49 13.11
CA ALA A 101 15.78 -5.45 12.10
C ALA A 101 15.22 -5.82 10.73
N LEU A 102 14.33 -6.82 10.67
CA LEU A 102 13.64 -7.19 9.43
C LEU A 102 12.68 -6.11 8.94
N SER A 103 11.80 -5.58 9.80
CA SER A 103 10.90 -4.47 9.47
C SER A 103 11.69 -3.27 8.92
N LYS A 104 12.82 -2.93 9.55
CA LYS A 104 13.69 -1.85 9.09
C LYS A 104 14.28 -2.12 7.70
N ALA A 105 14.65 -3.36 7.39
CA ALA A 105 15.16 -3.74 6.08
C ALA A 105 14.09 -3.60 4.98
N LEU A 106 12.86 -4.05 5.24
CA LEU A 106 11.74 -3.91 4.31
C LEU A 106 11.38 -2.43 4.09
N HIS A 107 11.31 -1.64 5.17
CA HIS A 107 11.04 -0.21 5.08
C HIS A 107 12.14 0.59 4.38
N ALA A 108 13.40 0.16 4.45
CA ALA A 108 14.48 0.85 3.74
C ALA A 108 14.23 0.85 2.23
N GLY A 109 13.81 -0.29 1.67
CA GLY A 109 13.45 -0.40 0.25
C GLY A 109 12.27 0.49 -0.12
N THR A 110 11.20 0.45 0.68
CA THR A 110 10.02 1.30 0.47
C THR A 110 10.35 2.80 0.56
N ASN A 111 11.14 3.20 1.56
CA ASN A 111 11.50 4.61 1.76
C ASN A 111 12.35 5.16 0.61
N VAL A 112 13.27 4.35 0.07
CA VAL A 112 14.06 4.76 -1.09
C VAL A 112 13.17 4.86 -2.33
N ALA A 113 12.29 3.89 -2.57
CA ALA A 113 11.34 3.96 -3.67
C ALA A 113 10.48 5.23 -3.59
N MET A 114 9.95 5.57 -2.40
CA MET A 114 9.20 6.80 -2.19
C MET A 114 10.04 8.05 -2.50
N ALA A 115 11.27 8.14 -1.99
CA ALA A 115 12.13 9.30 -2.23
C ALA A 115 12.43 9.49 -3.72
N LEU A 116 12.70 8.40 -4.44
CA LEU A 116 12.89 8.42 -5.89
C LEU A 116 11.62 8.84 -6.63
N THR A 117 10.46 8.33 -6.22
CA THR A 117 9.16 8.72 -6.78
C THR A 117 8.86 10.21 -6.57
N VAL A 118 9.17 10.78 -5.40
CA VAL A 118 9.02 12.23 -5.15
C VAL A 118 9.87 13.04 -6.13
N VAL A 119 11.15 12.71 -6.27
CA VAL A 119 12.06 13.41 -7.18
C VAL A 119 11.59 13.28 -8.63
N ALA A 120 11.20 12.09 -9.05
CA ALA A 120 10.68 11.85 -10.40
C ALA A 120 9.37 12.60 -10.65
N THR A 121 8.46 12.65 -9.66
CA THR A 121 7.18 13.36 -9.75
C THR A 121 7.40 14.85 -9.99
N LEU A 122 8.32 15.48 -9.26
CA LEU A 122 8.66 16.89 -9.46
C LEU A 122 9.25 17.15 -10.86
N GLY A 123 10.14 16.26 -11.32
CA GLY A 123 10.73 16.36 -12.65
C GLY A 123 9.70 16.18 -13.78
N ILE A 124 8.80 15.20 -13.65
CA ILE A 124 7.73 14.92 -14.62
C ILE A 124 6.74 16.09 -14.66
N ALA A 125 6.33 16.61 -13.51
CA ALA A 125 5.40 17.73 -13.44
C ALA A 125 5.98 18.99 -14.10
N TYR A 126 7.24 19.32 -13.81
CA TYR A 126 7.93 20.42 -14.49
C TYR A 126 8.03 20.20 -16.01
N TRP A 127 8.38 18.97 -16.44
CA TRP A 127 8.53 18.65 -17.85
C TRP A 127 7.22 18.71 -18.65
N LEU A 128 6.10 18.28 -18.06
CA LEU A 128 4.80 18.24 -18.75
C LEU A 128 4.02 19.55 -18.69
N PHE A 129 4.21 20.35 -17.64
CA PHE A 129 3.38 21.52 -17.35
C PHE A 129 4.15 22.85 -17.30
N GLY A 130 5.48 22.83 -17.18
CA GLY A 130 6.29 24.03 -16.94
C GLY A 130 6.22 25.11 -18.01
N ASP A 131 6.15 24.71 -19.28
CA ASP A 131 6.08 25.63 -20.43
C ASP A 131 4.64 25.87 -20.92
N ASN A 132 3.63 25.31 -20.24
CA ASN A 132 2.25 25.35 -20.69
C ASN A 132 1.46 26.49 -19.99
N PRO A 133 0.98 27.51 -20.72
CA PRO A 133 0.29 28.65 -20.12
C PRO A 133 -1.09 28.33 -19.54
N ALA A 134 -1.61 27.11 -19.76
CA ALA A 134 -2.84 26.64 -19.14
C ALA A 134 -2.67 26.27 -17.66
N PHE A 135 -1.44 26.25 -17.14
CA PHE A 135 -1.12 25.91 -15.77
C PHE A 135 -0.51 27.11 -15.06
N ASP A 136 -1.11 27.50 -13.93
CA ASP A 136 -0.63 28.61 -13.10
C ASP A 136 0.61 28.19 -12.29
N ASN A 137 0.67 26.94 -11.85
CA ASN A 137 1.82 26.36 -11.17
C ASN A 137 2.08 24.92 -11.62
N PRO A 138 3.19 24.64 -12.34
CA PRO A 138 3.49 23.31 -12.83
C PRO A 138 3.71 22.27 -11.72
N PHE A 139 3.99 22.71 -10.49
CA PHE A 139 4.19 21.82 -9.35
C PHE A 139 2.91 21.51 -8.57
N GLY A 140 1.77 22.13 -8.86
CA GLY A 140 0.52 21.88 -8.13
C GLY A 140 0.10 20.40 -8.19
N LEU A 141 0.14 19.80 -9.37
CA LEU A 141 -0.16 18.38 -9.54
C LEU A 141 0.90 17.47 -8.88
N ALA A 142 2.15 17.92 -8.78
CA ALA A 142 3.16 17.20 -8.01
C ALA A 142 2.83 17.22 -6.52
N VAL A 143 2.32 18.33 -5.97
CA VAL A 143 1.85 18.39 -4.57
C VAL A 143 0.73 17.39 -4.34
N ALA A 144 -0.21 17.26 -5.27
CA ALA A 144 -1.31 16.30 -5.16
C ALA A 144 -0.81 14.85 -5.14
N VAL A 145 0.05 14.48 -6.09
CA VAL A 145 0.65 13.13 -6.15
C VAL A 145 1.51 12.83 -4.91
N ILE A 146 2.35 13.77 -4.49
CA ILE A 146 3.18 13.61 -3.29
C ILE A 146 2.31 13.52 -2.03
N GLY A 147 1.23 14.30 -1.96
CA GLY A 147 0.24 14.21 -0.90
C GLY A 147 -0.35 12.81 -0.79
N GLY A 148 -0.79 12.24 -1.91
CA GLY A 148 -1.27 10.86 -1.99
C GLY A 148 -0.23 9.83 -1.55
N LEU A 149 1.03 9.99 -1.99
CA LEU A 149 2.15 9.13 -1.59
C LEU A 149 2.41 9.16 -0.07
N VAL A 150 2.46 10.36 0.52
CA VAL A 150 2.67 10.56 1.96
C VAL A 150 1.51 10.00 2.78
N VAL A 151 0.28 10.18 2.32
CA VAL A 151 -0.91 9.63 2.97
C VAL A 151 -0.90 8.10 2.91
N GLY A 152 -0.54 7.51 1.76
CA GLY A 152 -0.35 6.07 1.62
C GLY A 152 0.65 5.52 2.63
N TRP A 153 1.82 6.15 2.71
CA TRP A 153 2.83 5.80 3.71
C TRP A 153 2.31 5.93 5.15
N ALA A 154 1.58 7.01 5.46
CA ALA A 154 1.02 7.25 6.79
C ALA A 154 -0.07 6.21 7.14
N LEU A 155 -0.89 5.79 6.17
CA LEU A 155 -1.85 4.69 6.32
C LEU A 155 -1.13 3.38 6.62
N GLY A 156 -0.04 3.08 5.91
CA GLY A 156 0.80 1.94 6.22
C GLY A 156 1.36 1.97 7.63
N LYS A 157 1.92 3.11 8.07
CA LYS A 157 2.40 3.27 9.45
C LYS A 157 1.30 3.19 10.51
N THR A 158 0.10 3.63 10.16
CA THR A 158 -1.07 3.48 11.03
C THR A 158 -1.46 2.01 11.15
N ALA A 159 -1.53 1.28 10.03
CA ALA A 159 -1.80 -0.16 10.04
C ALA A 159 -0.77 -0.91 10.89
N GLU A 160 0.53 -0.68 10.65
CA GLU A 160 1.63 -1.27 11.43
C GLU A 160 1.48 -1.00 12.95
N PHE A 161 1.13 0.24 13.34
CA PHE A 161 0.95 0.59 14.75
C PHE A 161 -0.20 -0.19 15.43
N TYR A 162 -1.26 -0.51 14.69
CA TYR A 162 -2.42 -1.24 15.21
C TYR A 162 -2.32 -2.76 15.06
N THR A 163 -1.38 -3.29 14.26
CA THR A 163 -1.28 -4.74 13.97
C THR A 163 0.04 -5.39 14.39
N SER A 164 1.13 -4.64 14.59
CA SER A 164 2.36 -5.24 15.11
C SER A 164 2.31 -5.44 16.62
N ASP A 165 2.76 -6.63 17.04
CA ASP A 165 2.93 -7.07 18.43
C ASP A 165 3.90 -6.20 19.25
N HIS A 166 4.67 -5.31 18.60
CA HIS A 166 5.59 -4.39 19.24
C HIS A 166 4.89 -3.19 19.89
N PHE A 167 3.72 -2.81 19.36
CA PHE A 167 3.03 -1.60 19.77
C PHE A 167 1.98 -1.85 20.86
N GLY A 168 1.58 -0.75 21.51
CA GLY A 168 0.63 -0.77 22.61
C GLY A 168 -0.73 -1.41 22.27
N PRO A 169 -1.35 -1.18 21.10
CA PRO A 169 -2.67 -1.74 20.79
C PRO A 169 -2.70 -3.26 20.85
N VAL A 170 -1.78 -3.95 20.17
CA VAL A 170 -1.74 -5.42 20.12
C VAL A 170 -1.36 -6.02 21.47
N LYS A 171 -0.39 -5.44 22.18
CA LYS A 171 -0.01 -5.87 23.54
C LYS A 171 -1.20 -5.84 24.50
N ARG A 172 -2.02 -4.78 24.45
CA ARG A 172 -3.24 -4.68 25.27
C ARG A 172 -4.25 -5.77 24.91
N ILE A 173 -4.43 -6.09 23.63
CA ILE A 173 -5.33 -7.18 23.20
C ILE A 173 -4.81 -8.52 23.72
N ALA A 174 -3.50 -8.77 23.62
CA ALA A 174 -2.88 -9.97 24.18
C ALA A 174 -3.12 -10.07 25.70
N ASP A 175 -2.94 -8.97 26.45
CA ASP A 175 -3.21 -8.91 27.89
C ASP A 175 -4.68 -9.21 28.23
N GLN A 176 -5.64 -8.80 27.38
CA GLN A 176 -7.07 -9.13 27.56
C GLN A 176 -7.35 -10.65 27.45
N SER A 177 -6.42 -11.44 26.92
CA SER A 177 -6.57 -12.90 26.87
C SER A 177 -6.42 -13.56 28.23
N LEU A 178 -5.81 -12.88 29.22
CA LEU A 178 -5.76 -13.34 30.60
C LEU A 178 -7.13 -13.39 31.28
N THR A 179 -8.10 -12.59 30.80
CA THR A 179 -9.47 -12.57 31.31
C THR A 179 -10.45 -13.38 30.45
N GLY A 180 -9.93 -14.07 29.43
CA GLY A 180 -10.66 -15.03 28.59
C GLY A 180 -10.99 -14.53 27.18
N PRO A 181 -11.54 -15.42 26.32
CA PRO A 181 -11.74 -15.12 24.90
C PRO A 181 -12.67 -13.93 24.62
N ALA A 182 -13.70 -13.74 25.47
CA ALA A 182 -14.66 -12.65 25.30
C ALA A 182 -14.00 -11.27 25.37
N THR A 183 -13.09 -11.06 26.33
CA THR A 183 -12.36 -9.80 26.48
C THR A 183 -11.33 -9.59 25.39
N THR A 184 -10.67 -10.65 24.90
CA THR A 184 -9.79 -10.59 23.73
C THR A 184 -10.55 -10.10 22.49
N ILE A 185 -11.71 -10.70 22.21
CA ILE A 185 -12.55 -10.33 21.06
C ILE A 185 -13.02 -8.87 21.18
N LEU A 186 -13.52 -8.46 22.35
CA LEU A 186 -13.96 -7.08 22.57
C LEU A 186 -12.82 -6.07 22.43
N GLY A 187 -11.63 -6.41 22.95
CA GLY A 187 -10.43 -5.60 22.80
C GLY A 187 -10.02 -5.44 21.34
N GLY A 188 -10.04 -6.54 20.56
CA GLY A 188 -9.74 -6.54 19.13
C GLY A 188 -10.72 -5.69 18.31
N ILE A 189 -12.04 -5.87 18.52
CA ILE A 189 -13.08 -5.07 17.85
C ILE A 189 -12.91 -3.59 18.17
N SER A 190 -12.67 -3.26 19.44
CA SER A 190 -12.47 -1.87 19.86
C SER A 190 -11.24 -1.24 19.20
N ALA A 191 -10.10 -1.95 19.17
CA ALA A 191 -8.90 -1.47 18.50
C ALA A 191 -9.10 -1.27 16.99
N GLY A 192 -9.84 -2.17 16.33
CA GLY A 192 -10.21 -2.04 14.92
C GLY A 192 -11.08 -0.81 14.64
N MET A 193 -12.05 -0.49 15.51
CA MET A 193 -12.85 0.73 15.35
C MET A 193 -12.00 2.01 15.48
N VAL A 194 -11.04 2.02 16.39
CA VAL A 194 -10.13 3.15 16.60
C VAL A 194 -9.15 3.31 15.42
N SER A 195 -8.64 2.21 14.86
CA SER A 195 -7.73 2.26 13.71
C SER A 195 -8.41 2.86 12.47
N VAL A 196 -9.69 2.54 12.24
CA VAL A 196 -10.48 3.15 11.15
C VAL A 196 -10.58 4.66 11.29
N ALA A 197 -10.85 5.17 12.50
CA ALA A 197 -10.96 6.61 12.72
C ALA A 197 -9.64 7.35 12.37
N ALA A 198 -8.49 6.76 12.71
CA ALA A 198 -7.19 7.30 12.34
C ALA A 198 -6.98 7.29 10.82
N SER A 199 -7.29 6.18 10.15
CA SER A 199 -7.15 6.05 8.69
C SER A 199 -8.05 7.02 7.92
N VAL A 200 -9.31 7.18 8.35
CA VAL A 200 -10.24 8.14 7.73
C VAL A 200 -9.74 9.58 7.90
N GLY A 201 -9.20 9.94 9.07
CA GLY A 201 -8.62 11.26 9.29
C GLY A 201 -7.46 11.56 8.33
N LEU A 202 -6.59 10.57 8.09
CA LEU A 202 -5.50 10.70 7.12
C LEU A 202 -6.01 10.87 5.69
N LEU A 203 -7.06 10.13 5.29
CA LEU A 203 -7.67 10.27 3.98
C LEU A 203 -8.30 11.66 3.78
N VAL A 204 -9.00 12.21 4.78
CA VAL A 204 -9.57 13.57 4.70
C VAL A 204 -8.47 14.60 4.48
N VAL A 205 -7.34 14.48 5.19
CA VAL A 205 -6.18 15.35 4.98
C VAL A 205 -5.60 15.17 3.58
N GLY A 206 -5.47 13.93 3.11
CA GLY A 206 -4.97 13.61 1.77
C GLY A 206 -5.82 14.21 0.65
N VAL A 207 -7.15 14.05 0.74
CA VAL A 207 -8.11 14.66 -0.19
C VAL A 207 -7.96 16.18 -0.18
N GLY A 208 -7.86 16.80 1.00
CA GLY A 208 -7.68 18.25 1.12
C GLY A 208 -6.39 18.75 0.48
N VAL A 209 -5.27 18.08 0.72
CA VAL A 209 -3.96 18.41 0.12
C VAL A 209 -3.98 18.20 -1.39
N ALA A 210 -4.60 17.12 -1.87
CA ALA A 210 -4.71 16.81 -3.28
C ALA A 210 -5.57 17.82 -4.03
N TYR A 211 -6.72 18.18 -3.47
CA TYR A 211 -7.60 19.20 -4.00
C TYR A 211 -6.89 20.56 -4.07
N TRP A 212 -6.25 20.97 -2.98
CA TRP A 212 -5.48 22.22 -2.93
C TRP A 212 -4.31 22.24 -3.92
N GLY A 213 -3.57 21.13 -4.06
CA GLY A 213 -2.51 21.02 -5.06
C GLY A 213 -3.04 21.11 -6.48
N GLY A 214 -4.21 20.52 -6.73
CA GLY A 214 -4.93 20.61 -7.99
C GLY A 214 -5.33 22.04 -8.36
N GLU A 215 -6.02 22.76 -7.46
CA GLU A 215 -6.39 24.17 -7.64
C GLU A 215 -5.15 25.07 -7.83
N MET A 216 -4.04 24.76 -7.13
CA MET A 216 -2.79 25.49 -7.31
C MET A 216 -2.22 25.29 -8.72
N ALA A 217 -2.44 24.13 -9.34
CA ALA A 217 -1.96 23.85 -10.69
C ALA A 217 -2.75 24.61 -11.75
N PHE A 218 -4.07 24.57 -11.65
CA PHE A 218 -5.00 25.29 -12.49
C PHE A 218 -6.37 25.34 -11.80
N ASP A 219 -7.08 26.46 -11.93
CA ASP A 219 -8.46 26.58 -11.41
C ASP A 219 -9.41 25.69 -12.23
N SER A 220 -9.50 25.96 -13.53
CA SER A 220 -10.29 25.16 -14.47
C SER A 220 -9.73 25.17 -15.89
N ILE A 221 -9.78 24.02 -16.55
CA ILE A 221 -9.51 23.88 -18.00
C ILE A 221 -10.81 23.39 -18.64
N GLY A 222 -11.61 24.30 -19.19
CA GLY A 222 -12.95 23.96 -19.65
C GLY A 222 -13.80 23.42 -18.48
N PRO A 223 -14.47 22.27 -18.60
CA PRO A 223 -15.22 21.65 -17.50
C PRO A 223 -14.36 20.88 -16.48
N LEU A 224 -13.04 20.76 -16.71
CA LEU A 224 -12.14 20.04 -15.82
C LEU A 224 -11.73 20.95 -14.66
N ASP A 225 -12.15 20.56 -13.45
CA ASP A 225 -11.75 21.18 -12.19
C ASP A 225 -10.37 20.67 -11.76
N GLY A 226 -9.45 21.58 -11.46
CA GLY A 226 -8.09 21.22 -11.07
C GLY A 226 -8.02 20.46 -9.77
N GLY A 227 -8.85 20.81 -8.80
CA GLY A 227 -8.91 20.13 -7.50
C GLY A 227 -9.38 18.68 -7.63
N ILE A 228 -10.44 18.42 -8.40
CA ILE A 228 -10.93 17.05 -8.66
C ILE A 228 -9.86 16.24 -9.40
N TYR A 229 -9.20 16.82 -10.40
CA TYR A 229 -8.10 16.14 -11.09
C TYR A 229 -6.92 15.87 -10.14
N GLY A 230 -6.62 16.80 -9.23
CA GLY A 230 -5.66 16.65 -8.14
C GLY A 230 -5.96 15.43 -7.26
N ILE A 231 -7.21 15.26 -6.82
CA ILE A 231 -7.65 14.06 -6.07
C ILE A 231 -7.42 12.78 -6.89
N ALA A 232 -7.81 12.78 -8.17
CA ALA A 232 -7.66 11.63 -9.05
C ALA A 232 -6.19 11.21 -9.23
N VAL A 233 -5.26 12.16 -9.38
CA VAL A 233 -3.82 11.84 -9.50
C VAL A 233 -3.17 11.52 -8.15
N ALA A 234 -3.74 11.95 -7.02
CA ALA A 234 -3.26 11.55 -5.70
C ALA A 234 -3.46 10.05 -5.44
N ALA A 235 -4.50 9.44 -6.01
CA ALA A 235 -4.68 7.98 -5.98
C ALA A 235 -3.47 7.24 -6.62
N ILE A 236 -2.95 7.76 -7.74
CA ILE A 236 -1.69 7.25 -8.33
C ILE A 236 -0.55 7.39 -7.34
N GLY A 237 -0.42 8.56 -6.71
CA GLY A 237 0.64 8.84 -5.75
C GLY A 237 0.70 7.79 -4.64
N MET A 238 -0.46 7.38 -4.12
CA MET A 238 -0.58 6.34 -3.10
C MET A 238 -0.08 4.97 -3.58
N LEU A 239 -0.31 4.63 -4.85
CA LEU A 239 0.06 3.34 -5.45
C LEU A 239 1.31 3.41 -6.34
N ALA A 240 1.98 4.55 -6.46
CA ALA A 240 3.12 4.70 -7.36
C ALA A 240 4.25 3.74 -7.01
N THR A 241 4.42 3.44 -5.72
CA THR A 241 5.40 2.47 -5.22
C THR A 241 4.79 1.09 -4.95
N ILE A 242 3.68 0.73 -5.59
CA ILE A 242 2.97 -0.53 -5.30
C ILE A 242 3.85 -1.76 -5.52
N GLY A 243 4.81 -1.72 -6.45
CA GLY A 243 5.69 -2.85 -6.73
C GLY A 243 6.51 -3.30 -5.51
N VAL A 244 7.06 -2.35 -4.74
CA VAL A 244 7.81 -2.68 -3.52
C VAL A 244 6.85 -3.04 -2.37
N VAL A 245 5.65 -2.47 -2.31
CA VAL A 245 4.64 -2.79 -1.30
C VAL A 245 4.13 -4.23 -1.49
N VAL A 246 3.75 -4.62 -2.71
CA VAL A 246 3.33 -6.00 -3.05
C VAL A 246 4.45 -6.99 -2.77
N SER A 247 5.71 -6.64 -3.08
CA SER A 247 6.85 -7.52 -2.79
C SER A 247 7.04 -7.75 -1.30
N VAL A 248 6.78 -6.74 -0.46
CA VAL A 248 6.86 -6.84 1.00
C VAL A 248 5.64 -7.58 1.57
N ASP A 249 4.49 -7.50 0.92
CA ASP A 249 3.28 -8.22 1.33
C ASP A 249 3.35 -9.72 1.00
N ALA A 250 3.73 -10.05 -0.24
CA ALA A 250 3.89 -11.43 -0.71
C ALA A 250 4.95 -12.22 0.09
N TYR A 251 5.82 -11.53 0.83
CA TYR A 251 6.75 -12.14 1.76
C TYR A 251 6.05 -12.91 2.89
N GLY A 252 4.91 -12.41 3.39
CA GLY A 252 4.20 -13.01 4.53
C GLY A 252 3.72 -14.43 4.24
N PRO A 253 2.90 -14.67 3.21
CA PRO A 253 2.42 -16.01 2.88
C PRO A 253 3.54 -17.01 2.54
N ILE A 254 4.68 -16.52 2.02
CA ILE A 254 5.86 -17.35 1.79
C ILE A 254 6.49 -17.79 3.12
N ALA A 255 6.59 -16.87 4.08
CA ALA A 255 7.10 -17.17 5.42
C ALA A 255 6.18 -18.13 6.18
N ASP A 256 4.87 -17.94 6.07
CA ASP A 256 3.85 -18.80 6.68
C ASP A 256 3.97 -20.25 6.15
N ASN A 257 3.96 -20.41 4.82
CA ASN A 257 4.15 -21.73 4.20
C ASN A 257 5.51 -22.36 4.54
N ALA A 258 6.57 -21.55 4.68
CA ALA A 258 7.87 -22.07 5.12
C ALA A 258 7.80 -22.63 6.55
N GLY A 259 7.06 -21.96 7.45
CA GLY A 259 6.77 -22.46 8.80
C GLY A 259 5.96 -23.74 8.77
N GLY A 260 4.88 -23.78 7.98
CA GLY A 260 4.04 -24.98 7.83
C GLY A 260 4.83 -26.18 7.31
N ILE A 261 5.67 -25.97 6.30
CA ILE A 261 6.58 -27.02 5.79
C ILE A 261 7.58 -27.47 6.87
N ALA A 262 8.14 -26.53 7.64
CA ALA A 262 9.12 -26.85 8.68
C ALA A 262 8.51 -27.76 9.77
N GLU A 263 7.29 -27.46 10.22
CA GLU A 263 6.58 -28.28 11.20
C GLU A 263 6.19 -29.65 10.61
N MET A 264 5.60 -29.68 9.42
CA MET A 264 5.18 -30.93 8.77
C MET A 264 6.34 -31.87 8.46
N ALA A 265 7.54 -31.33 8.22
CA ALA A 265 8.75 -32.09 7.97
C ALA A 265 9.54 -32.45 9.25
N GLU A 266 9.03 -32.09 10.44
CA GLU A 266 9.67 -32.33 11.74
C GLU A 266 11.11 -31.79 11.78
N LEU A 267 11.33 -30.59 11.22
CA LEU A 267 12.64 -29.94 11.23
C LEU A 267 13.03 -29.51 12.65
N ASP A 268 14.28 -29.08 12.81
CA ASP A 268 14.77 -28.56 14.09
C ASP A 268 13.92 -27.36 14.56
N PRO A 269 13.55 -27.27 15.86
CA PRO A 269 12.73 -26.17 16.39
C PRO A 269 13.28 -24.77 16.08
N SER A 270 14.60 -24.62 15.94
CA SER A 270 15.20 -23.34 15.55
C SER A 270 14.76 -22.86 14.16
N VAL A 271 14.37 -23.76 13.25
CA VAL A 271 13.80 -23.39 11.95
C VAL A 271 12.42 -22.77 12.13
N ARG A 272 11.58 -23.37 13.00
CA ARG A 272 10.24 -22.87 13.30
C ARG A 272 10.29 -21.51 14.02
N GLU A 273 11.20 -21.34 14.98
CA GLU A 273 11.42 -20.04 15.65
C GLU A 273 11.78 -18.93 14.67
N VAL A 274 12.59 -19.23 13.65
CA VAL A 274 12.90 -18.28 12.59
C VAL A 274 11.65 -17.99 11.77
N THR A 275 10.96 -19.00 11.26
CA THR A 275 9.78 -18.80 10.39
C THR A 275 8.64 -18.07 11.12
N ASP A 276 8.40 -18.34 12.40
CA ASP A 276 7.39 -17.63 13.20
C ASP A 276 7.71 -16.13 13.32
N ALA A 277 8.99 -15.78 13.43
CA ALA A 277 9.41 -14.37 13.44
C ALA A 277 9.21 -13.71 12.06
N LEU A 278 9.40 -14.46 10.96
CA LEU A 278 9.13 -13.99 9.60
C LEU A 278 7.62 -13.83 9.34
N ASP A 279 6.82 -14.79 9.79
CA ASP A 279 5.36 -14.78 9.63
C ASP A 279 4.70 -13.66 10.45
N SER A 280 5.13 -13.44 11.70
CA SER A 280 4.64 -12.32 12.51
C SER A 280 4.84 -10.96 11.82
N LEU A 281 5.97 -10.80 11.12
CA LEU A 281 6.23 -9.64 10.30
C LEU A 281 5.34 -9.60 9.05
N GLY A 282 5.14 -10.74 8.39
CA GLY A 282 4.22 -10.94 7.27
C GLY A 282 2.78 -10.50 7.57
N ASN A 283 2.27 -10.86 8.73
CA ASN A 283 0.95 -10.45 9.21
C ASN A 283 0.81 -8.92 9.31
N THR A 284 1.89 -8.25 9.73
CA THR A 284 1.93 -6.78 9.78
C THR A 284 1.97 -6.18 8.38
N THR A 285 2.77 -6.74 7.46
CA THR A 285 2.88 -6.24 6.08
C THR A 285 1.59 -6.43 5.27
N ALA A 286 0.85 -7.51 5.52
CA ALA A 286 -0.48 -7.73 4.94
C ALA A 286 -1.49 -6.67 5.36
N ALA A 287 -1.46 -6.26 6.63
CA ALA A 287 -2.30 -5.16 7.10
C ALA A 287 -1.91 -3.82 6.44
N VAL A 288 -0.61 -3.58 6.26
CA VAL A 288 -0.10 -2.40 5.54
C VAL A 288 -0.64 -2.37 4.12
N ALA A 289 -0.47 -3.43 3.35
CA ALA A 289 -0.91 -3.51 1.96
C ALA A 289 -2.44 -3.34 1.82
N LYS A 290 -3.23 -3.98 2.69
CA LYS A 290 -4.68 -3.76 2.77
C LYS A 290 -5.03 -2.29 3.06
N GLY A 291 -4.25 -1.62 3.90
CA GLY A 291 -4.40 -0.18 4.16
C GLY A 291 -4.17 0.68 2.90
N PHE A 292 -3.18 0.35 2.09
CA PHE A 292 -2.93 0.99 0.79
C PHE A 292 -4.07 0.73 -0.20
N ALA A 293 -4.56 -0.52 -0.31
CA ALA A 293 -5.66 -0.89 -1.18
C ALA A 293 -6.93 -0.08 -0.84
N VAL A 294 -7.36 -0.11 0.43
CA VAL A 294 -8.55 0.62 0.88
C VAL A 294 -8.40 2.13 0.73
N GLY A 295 -7.23 2.68 1.07
CA GLY A 295 -6.99 4.12 0.94
C GLY A 295 -7.03 4.60 -0.50
N SER A 296 -6.43 3.83 -1.42
CA SER A 296 -6.39 4.19 -2.84
C SER A 296 -7.74 4.00 -3.51
N ALA A 297 -8.49 2.96 -3.16
CA ALA A 297 -9.88 2.77 -3.59
C ALA A 297 -10.76 3.96 -3.15
N ALA A 298 -10.60 4.44 -1.92
CA ALA A 298 -11.37 5.59 -1.42
C ALA A 298 -11.02 6.92 -2.12
N LEU A 299 -9.79 7.09 -2.60
CA LEU A 299 -9.39 8.25 -3.41
C LEU A 299 -9.80 8.13 -4.88
N THR A 300 -9.90 6.91 -5.39
CA THR A 300 -10.24 6.62 -6.79
C THR A 300 -11.75 6.70 -7.04
N ALA A 301 -12.56 6.30 -6.06
CA ALA A 301 -14.02 6.30 -6.10
C ALA A 301 -14.63 7.70 -5.99
#